data_AF-A0A174ZI18-F1
#
_entry.id   AF-A0A174ZI18-F1
#
_cell.length_a   1.000
_cell.length_b   1.000
_cell.length_c   1.000
_cell.angle_alpha   90.00
_cell.angle_beta   90.00
_cell.angle_gamma   90.00
#
_symmetry.space_group_name_H-M   'P 1'
#
loop_
_entity.id
_entity.type
_entity.pdbx_description
1 polymer ?
#
loop_
_entity_poly.entity_id
_entity_poly.type
_entity_poly.pdbx_seq_one_letter_code
_entity_poly.pdbx_strand_id
1 'polypeptide(L)'
;MDNRKHMRTEKKTAVKNSFGRLLATGIFVLIQVAWLAYLLLYFYRDYAWISLLSTFIAIILVLKIYGTSTNSAMKMPWIIVILAFPILGILIYLLFGRSIVTRNVKKRFNSIEESYKKSLSQDENILNEVKDKDIYIYNQFHYLSNHEGYPVYKNTDIEFYSIGEEGLEAQLKELEKAEKFIFMEYHAIEEASSFDRIKDVLIKKAAAGVEVRLFYDDVGSIFFLNKDFIKEMRANGIDCRVFNPIKLAFNMFMNNRDHRKITVIDGKVGFTGGYNLADEYFNITHPYGEWKDTGLKLTGDAVKTLTMLFLSMWNSIKKTDEPQDDYIKYIKASDYGYKAVNNNQYVVPYADSPLNNNRVAENVYLNVIKGAKHYLYITTPYLLITEEMSRELAMAAMRGVDVRIVTPGIPDKKLTYSLTRSYYADLVRYGVRIYEYTPGFIHAKQWVSDGEVSVVGTINMDFRSLYLHFENAAYVYGRETAADILNDFYNIFRRSEEVTDKYINKPRILRIGQCILRLVAPLF
;
A
#
# COMPACT_ATOMS: atom_id res chain seq x y z
N MET A 1 28.19 18.19 32.70
CA MET A 1 28.54 16.97 31.94
C MET A 1 27.64 15.84 32.40
N ASP A 2 27.15 15.09 31.43
CA ASP A 2 26.35 13.85 31.51
C ASP A 2 24.88 13.97 31.94
N ASN A 3 24.02 14.21 30.95
CA ASN A 3 22.57 14.11 31.06
C ASN A 3 22.14 12.90 30.21
N ARG A 4 22.24 11.69 30.78
CA ARG A 4 21.82 10.45 30.11
C ARG A 4 20.30 10.37 30.10
N LYS A 5 19.75 10.55 28.90
CA LYS A 5 18.36 10.30 28.52
C LYS A 5 17.87 8.97 29.11
N HIS A 6 16.80 9.06 29.89
CA HIS A 6 15.92 7.92 30.18
C HIS A 6 15.30 7.42 28.87
N MET A 7 15.94 6.44 28.22
CA MET A 7 15.22 5.54 27.32
C MET A 7 14.24 4.75 28.18
N ARG A 8 12.94 5.07 28.09
CA ARG A 8 11.90 4.11 28.47
C ARG A 8 11.96 2.98 27.44
N THR A 9 12.66 1.91 27.79
CA THR A 9 12.37 0.59 27.21
C THR A 9 10.88 0.33 27.38
N GLU A 10 10.16 0.19 26.27
CA GLU A 10 8.85 -0.44 26.25
C GLU A 10 8.91 -1.69 27.12
N LYS A 11 8.22 -1.67 28.26
CA LYS A 11 7.82 -2.93 28.87
C LYS A 11 6.73 -3.48 27.97
N LYS A 12 7.13 -4.20 26.91
CA LYS A 12 6.34 -5.33 26.42
C LYS A 12 5.91 -6.06 27.67
N THR A 13 4.60 -6.16 27.91
CA THR A 13 4.07 -6.97 29.00
C THR A 13 4.71 -8.34 28.88
N ALA A 14 5.69 -8.59 29.75
CA ALA A 14 6.44 -9.82 29.77
C ALA A 14 5.48 -10.87 30.33
N VAL A 15 4.62 -11.39 29.46
CA VAL A 15 3.88 -12.62 29.74
C VAL A 15 4.96 -13.67 29.96
N LYS A 16 5.25 -13.99 31.23
CA LYS A 16 6.33 -14.90 31.67
C LYS A 16 6.33 -16.26 30.93
N ASN A 17 5.20 -16.62 30.31
CA ASN A 17 5.03 -17.85 29.53
C ASN A 17 5.17 -17.68 28.01
N SER A 18 5.51 -16.50 27.49
CA SER A 18 5.62 -16.26 26.03
C SER A 18 6.84 -16.95 25.42
N PHE A 19 8.02 -16.79 26.05
CA PHE A 19 9.26 -17.35 25.52
C PHE A 19 9.27 -18.88 25.50
N GLY A 20 8.82 -19.52 26.59
CA GLY A 20 8.70 -20.98 26.66
C GLY A 20 7.69 -21.54 25.65
N ARG A 21 6.58 -20.83 25.41
CA ARG A 21 5.61 -21.20 24.37
C ARG A 21 6.18 -21.01 22.96
N LEU A 22 6.88 -19.91 22.69
CA LEU A 22 7.57 -19.69 21.41
C LEU A 22 8.61 -20.76 21.12
N LEU A 23 9.42 -21.11 22.13
CA LEU A 23 10.42 -22.16 22.02
C LEU A 23 9.78 -23.53 21.78
N ALA A 24 8.75 -23.87 22.56
CA ALA A 24 8.02 -25.13 22.40
C ALA A 24 7.33 -25.22 21.03
N THR A 25 6.64 -24.16 20.60
CA THR A 25 6.04 -24.07 19.27
C THR A 25 7.09 -24.22 18.18
N GLY A 26 8.25 -23.56 18.32
CA GLY A 26 9.37 -23.70 17.39
C GLY A 26 9.86 -25.15 17.28
N ILE A 27 10.02 -25.83 18.42
CA ILE A 27 10.39 -27.25 18.47
C ILE A 27 9.32 -28.13 17.81
N PHE A 28 8.04 -27.91 18.11
CA PHE A 28 6.95 -28.68 17.50
C PHE A 28 6.88 -28.49 15.98
N VAL A 29 7.09 -27.27 15.49
CA VAL A 29 7.18 -26.99 14.04
C VAL A 29 8.37 -27.73 13.44
N LEU A 30 9.54 -27.73 14.09
CA LEU A 30 10.71 -28.46 13.60
C LEU A 30 10.47 -29.98 13.55
N ILE A 31 9.86 -30.55 14.59
CA ILE A 31 9.48 -31.97 14.61
C ILE A 31 8.48 -32.28 13.49
N GLN A 32 7.48 -31.41 13.29
CA GLN A 32 6.49 -31.57 12.23
C GLN A 32 7.14 -31.53 10.84
N VAL A 33 8.07 -30.60 10.61
CA VAL A 33 8.84 -30.51 9.36
C VAL A 33 9.71 -31.75 9.15
N ALA A 34 10.41 -32.21 10.19
CA ALA A 34 11.25 -33.40 10.12
C ALA A 34 10.42 -34.68 9.83
N TRP A 35 9.26 -34.80 10.47
CA TRP A 35 8.33 -35.91 10.24
C TRP A 35 7.74 -35.89 8.83
N LEU A 36 7.31 -34.71 8.35
CA LEU A 36 6.87 -34.54 6.96
C LEU A 36 7.98 -34.86 5.97
N ALA A 37 9.21 -34.42 6.21
CA ALA A 37 10.36 -34.74 5.38
C ALA A 37 10.65 -36.24 5.36
N TYR A 38 10.59 -36.91 6.52
CA TYR A 38 10.74 -38.35 6.61
C TYR A 38 9.66 -39.10 5.81
N LEU A 39 8.38 -38.71 5.98
CA LEU A 39 7.28 -39.29 5.20
C LEU A 39 7.49 -39.10 3.71
N LEU A 40 7.89 -37.90 3.28
CA LEU A 40 8.17 -37.60 1.87
C LEU A 40 9.29 -38.49 1.32
N LEU A 41 10.39 -38.66 2.06
CA LEU A 41 11.50 -39.54 1.66
C LEU A 41 11.09 -41.01 1.62
N TYR A 42 10.29 -41.45 2.61
CA TYR A 42 9.73 -42.80 2.66
C TYR A 42 8.84 -43.08 1.44
N PHE A 43 7.88 -42.18 1.14
CA PHE A 43 7.02 -42.31 -0.04
C PHE A 43 7.81 -42.28 -1.34
N TYR A 44 8.87 -41.46 -1.43
CA TYR A 44 9.70 -41.37 -2.63
C TYR A 44 10.52 -42.65 -2.88
N ARG A 45 11.01 -43.29 -1.81
CA ARG A 45 11.81 -44.51 -1.90
C ARG A 45 10.96 -45.74 -2.17
N ASP A 46 9.87 -45.90 -1.42
CA ASP A 46 9.14 -47.16 -1.33
C ASP A 46 7.91 -47.20 -2.28
N TYR A 47 7.51 -46.04 -2.86
CA TYR A 47 6.37 -45.92 -3.77
C TYR A 47 6.69 -45.08 -5.03
N ALA A 48 7.52 -45.64 -5.93
CA ALA A 48 7.96 -44.97 -7.16
C ALA A 48 6.82 -44.43 -8.04
N TRP A 49 5.65 -45.08 -8.05
CA TRP A 49 4.48 -44.61 -8.81
C TRP A 49 3.89 -43.31 -8.25
N ILE A 50 3.94 -43.08 -6.94
CA ILE A 50 3.51 -41.83 -6.30
C ILE A 50 4.44 -40.69 -6.72
N SER A 51 5.75 -40.95 -6.72
CA SER A 51 6.75 -39.98 -7.18
C SER A 51 6.52 -39.59 -8.65
N LEU A 52 6.33 -40.59 -9.53
CA LEU A 52 6.09 -40.35 -10.95
C LEU A 52 4.77 -39.57 -11.19
N LEU A 53 3.69 -39.95 -10.51
CA LEU A 53 2.40 -39.25 -10.59
C LEU A 53 2.52 -37.81 -10.06
N SER A 54 3.15 -37.60 -8.91
CA SER A 54 3.32 -36.27 -8.33
C SER A 54 4.19 -35.36 -9.20
N THR A 55 5.23 -35.91 -9.84
CA THR A 55 6.07 -35.18 -10.81
C THR A 55 5.27 -34.80 -12.05
N PHE A 56 4.44 -35.71 -12.58
CA PHE A 56 3.56 -35.40 -13.70
C PHE A 56 2.55 -34.28 -13.35
N ILE A 57 1.92 -34.36 -12.18
CA ILE A 57 1.03 -33.30 -11.68
C ILE A 57 1.81 -31.98 -11.49
N ALA A 58 3.03 -32.04 -10.95
CA ALA A 58 3.89 -30.88 -10.75
C ALA A 58 4.21 -30.18 -12.08
N ILE A 59 4.55 -30.94 -13.13
CA ILE A 59 4.81 -30.39 -14.47
C ILE A 59 3.55 -29.70 -15.03
N ILE A 60 2.38 -30.35 -14.96
CA ILE A 60 1.11 -29.73 -15.40
C ILE A 60 0.85 -28.44 -14.62
N LEU A 61 1.04 -28.47 -13.30
CA LEU A 61 0.82 -27.33 -12.44
C LEU A 61 1.80 -26.18 -12.75
N VAL A 62 3.07 -26.48 -12.97
CA VAL A 62 4.10 -25.52 -13.37
C VAL A 62 3.77 -24.88 -14.71
N LEU A 63 3.39 -25.67 -15.73
CA LEU A 63 2.96 -25.14 -17.02
C LEU A 63 1.73 -24.24 -16.89
N LYS A 64 0.79 -24.62 -16.03
CA LYS A 64 -0.38 -23.79 -15.72
C LYS A 64 0.01 -22.48 -15.04
N ILE A 65 0.90 -22.52 -14.04
CA ILE A 65 1.41 -21.32 -13.34
C ILE A 65 2.13 -20.41 -14.33
N TYR A 66 3.03 -20.98 -15.13
CA TYR A 66 3.80 -20.27 -16.13
C TYR A 66 2.91 -19.53 -17.13
N GLY A 67 1.86 -20.20 -17.62
CA GLY A 67 0.88 -19.65 -18.57
C GLY A 67 -0.07 -18.59 -18.00
N THR A 68 -0.02 -18.26 -16.71
CA THR A 68 -0.80 -17.13 -16.16
C THR A 68 -0.20 -15.77 -16.57
N SER A 69 -0.95 -14.68 -16.51
CA SER A 69 -0.46 -13.33 -16.88
C SER A 69 0.26 -12.58 -15.74
N THR A 70 0.53 -13.24 -14.62
CA THR A 70 1.24 -12.62 -13.48
C THR A 70 2.71 -12.39 -13.78
N ASN A 71 3.36 -11.49 -13.02
CA ASN A 71 4.79 -11.21 -13.20
C ASN A 71 5.61 -12.48 -12.95
N SER A 72 6.64 -12.70 -13.76
CA SER A 72 7.54 -13.86 -13.65
C SER A 72 8.17 -13.98 -12.26
N ALA A 73 8.53 -12.86 -11.63
CA ALA A 73 9.07 -12.83 -10.26
C ALA A 73 8.09 -13.45 -9.24
N MET A 74 6.78 -13.22 -9.38
CA MET A 74 5.76 -13.81 -8.51
C MET A 74 5.60 -15.33 -8.71
N LYS A 75 5.89 -15.83 -9.92
CA LYS A 75 5.72 -17.25 -10.29
C LYS A 75 6.93 -18.11 -9.94
N MET A 76 8.13 -17.57 -10.13
CA MET A 76 9.38 -18.33 -10.04
C MET A 76 9.55 -19.07 -8.70
N PRO A 77 9.27 -18.47 -7.53
CA PRO A 77 9.41 -19.17 -6.24
C PRO A 77 8.52 -20.41 -6.17
N TRP A 78 7.29 -20.30 -6.67
CA TRP A 78 6.36 -21.43 -6.73
C TRP A 78 6.83 -22.52 -7.67
N ILE A 79 7.29 -22.14 -8.87
CA ILE A 79 7.81 -23.08 -9.86
C ILE A 79 9.03 -23.83 -9.30
N ILE A 80 9.98 -23.12 -8.69
CA ILE A 80 11.19 -23.71 -8.11
C ILE A 80 10.83 -24.68 -6.99
N VAL A 81 9.96 -24.29 -6.06
CA VAL A 81 9.56 -25.14 -4.93
C VAL A 81 8.80 -26.39 -5.41
N ILE A 82 7.90 -26.25 -6.41
CA ILE A 82 7.15 -27.37 -6.99
C ILE A 82 8.08 -28.33 -7.73
N LEU A 83 9.05 -27.82 -8.52
CA LEU A 83 9.97 -28.69 -9.25
C LEU A 83 11.00 -29.37 -8.34
N ALA A 84 11.50 -28.67 -7.32
CA ALA A 84 12.47 -29.23 -6.38
C ALA A 84 11.84 -30.29 -5.47
N PHE A 85 10.59 -30.10 -5.06
CA PHE A 85 9.87 -31.01 -4.16
C PHE A 85 8.41 -31.19 -4.62
N PRO A 86 8.11 -32.04 -5.63
CA PRO A 86 6.78 -32.15 -6.22
C PRO A 86 5.63 -32.27 -5.22
N ILE A 87 5.68 -33.23 -4.30
CA ILE A 87 4.61 -33.48 -3.32
C ILE A 87 4.46 -32.27 -2.38
N LEU A 88 5.56 -31.83 -1.76
CA LEU A 88 5.54 -30.74 -0.79
C LEU A 88 5.19 -29.40 -1.44
N GLY A 89 5.78 -29.10 -2.59
CA GLY A 89 5.59 -27.86 -3.32
C GLY A 89 4.19 -27.73 -3.90
N ILE A 90 3.57 -28.82 -4.39
CA ILE A 90 2.15 -28.80 -4.76
C ILE A 90 1.29 -28.47 -3.52
N LEU A 91 1.55 -29.11 -2.38
CA LEU A 91 0.78 -28.89 -1.15
C LEU A 91 0.91 -27.45 -0.64
N ILE A 92 2.14 -26.94 -0.55
CA ILE A 92 2.42 -25.55 -0.16
C ILE A 92 1.77 -24.56 -1.16
N TYR A 93 1.88 -24.80 -2.47
CA TYR A 93 1.25 -23.94 -3.47
C TYR A 93 -0.28 -23.94 -3.38
N LEU A 94 -0.90 -25.08 -3.10
CA LEU A 94 -2.36 -25.15 -2.94
C LEU A 94 -2.85 -24.45 -1.67
N LEU A 95 -2.04 -24.48 -0.59
CA LEU A 95 -2.35 -23.78 0.65
C LEU A 95 -2.09 -22.26 0.56
N PHE A 96 -1.01 -21.84 -0.10
CA PHE A 96 -0.47 -20.48 0.03
C PHE A 96 -0.29 -19.73 -1.30
N GLY A 97 -0.15 -20.44 -2.42
CA GLY A 97 0.16 -19.85 -3.73
C GLY A 97 -1.04 -19.31 -4.49
N ARG A 98 -2.26 -19.52 -4.00
CA ARG A 98 -3.49 -18.99 -4.61
C ARG A 98 -4.04 -17.84 -3.78
N SER A 99 -4.45 -16.75 -4.45
CA SER A 99 -5.27 -15.72 -3.80
C SER A 99 -6.55 -16.37 -3.27
N ILE A 100 -6.76 -16.25 -1.96
CA ILE A 100 -7.90 -16.83 -1.24
C ILE A 100 -9.18 -16.02 -1.48
N VAL A 101 -9.12 -14.91 -2.24
CA VAL A 101 -10.32 -14.18 -2.63
C VAL A 101 -11.17 -15.07 -3.52
N THR A 102 -12.28 -15.56 -2.94
CA THR A 102 -13.17 -16.49 -3.64
C THR A 102 -13.67 -15.84 -4.94
N ARG A 103 -13.90 -16.67 -5.96
CA ARG A 103 -14.44 -16.20 -7.25
C ARG A 103 -15.70 -15.35 -7.08
N ASN A 104 -16.50 -15.62 -6.05
CA ASN A 104 -17.71 -14.86 -5.74
C ASN A 104 -17.42 -13.47 -5.18
N VAL A 105 -16.45 -13.33 -4.27
CA VAL A 105 -16.02 -12.03 -3.75
C VAL A 105 -15.41 -11.19 -4.87
N LYS A 106 -14.55 -11.79 -5.72
CA LYS A 106 -14.00 -11.10 -6.89
C LYS A 106 -15.08 -10.62 -7.86
N LYS A 107 -16.07 -11.48 -8.18
CA LYS A 107 -17.20 -11.09 -9.03
C LYS A 107 -18.00 -9.94 -8.43
N ARG A 108 -18.28 -9.99 -7.12
CA ARG A 108 -19.04 -8.94 -6.42
C ARG A 108 -18.28 -7.62 -6.37
N PHE A 109 -16.99 -7.66 -6.02
CA PHE A 109 -16.14 -6.47 -6.04
C PHE A 109 -16.14 -5.82 -7.42
N ASN A 110 -15.88 -6.61 -8.47
CA ASN A 110 -15.86 -6.10 -9.84
C ASN A 110 -17.22 -5.56 -10.30
N SER A 111 -18.33 -6.20 -9.94
CA SER A 111 -19.67 -5.70 -10.30
C SER A 111 -20.00 -4.38 -9.61
N ILE A 112 -19.57 -4.22 -8.36
CA ILE A 112 -19.75 -2.97 -7.60
C ILE A 112 -18.89 -1.87 -8.20
N GLU A 113 -17.62 -2.16 -8.45
CA GLU A 113 -16.67 -1.23 -9.08
C GLU A 113 -17.16 -0.77 -10.46
N GLU A 114 -17.64 -1.69 -11.31
CA GLU A 114 -18.19 -1.37 -12.63
C GLU A 114 -19.44 -0.48 -12.53
N SER A 115 -20.32 -0.73 -11.54
CA SER A 115 -21.51 0.08 -11.31
C SER A 115 -21.17 1.54 -11.03
N TYR A 116 -20.10 1.81 -10.29
CA TYR A 116 -19.72 3.19 -9.92
C TYR A 116 -18.85 3.88 -10.93
N LYS A 117 -17.99 3.15 -11.63
CA LYS A 117 -17.26 3.71 -12.79
C LYS A 117 -18.24 4.28 -13.81
N LYS A 118 -19.43 3.68 -13.97
CA LYS A 118 -20.51 4.24 -14.79
C LYS A 118 -21.15 5.50 -14.20
N SER A 119 -21.12 5.67 -12.88
CA SER A 119 -21.65 6.86 -12.19
C SER A 119 -20.66 8.03 -12.15
N LEU A 120 -19.36 7.75 -12.30
CA LEU A 120 -18.29 8.74 -12.35
C LEU A 120 -18.00 9.09 -13.81
N SER A 121 -18.66 10.11 -14.35
CA SER A 121 -18.43 10.58 -15.72
C SER A 121 -17.18 11.46 -15.81
N GLN A 122 -16.34 11.20 -16.80
CA GLN A 122 -15.26 12.10 -17.18
C GLN A 122 -15.81 13.36 -17.86
N ASP A 123 -15.33 14.53 -17.45
CA ASP A 123 -15.54 15.77 -18.22
C ASP A 123 -14.49 15.84 -19.33
N GLU A 124 -14.94 15.68 -20.57
CA GLU A 124 -14.06 15.72 -21.76
C GLU A 124 -13.46 17.10 -21.99
N ASN A 125 -14.06 18.19 -21.48
CA ASN A 125 -13.46 19.52 -21.58
C ASN A 125 -12.15 19.61 -20.80
N ILE A 126 -12.09 18.96 -19.63
CA ILE A 126 -10.87 18.87 -18.81
C ILE A 126 -9.77 18.13 -19.58
N LEU A 127 -10.10 17.00 -20.21
CA LEU A 127 -9.13 16.22 -20.98
C LEU A 127 -8.63 16.99 -22.21
N ASN A 128 -9.53 17.65 -22.95
CA ASN A 128 -9.16 18.46 -24.11
C ASN A 128 -8.24 19.63 -23.73
N GLU A 129 -8.52 20.31 -22.61
CA GLU A 129 -7.64 21.37 -22.10
C GLU A 129 -6.23 20.86 -21.79
N VAL A 130 -6.10 19.67 -21.22
CA VAL A 130 -4.79 19.06 -20.92
C VAL A 130 -4.10 18.62 -22.20
N LYS A 131 -4.84 18.07 -23.17
CA LYS A 131 -4.32 17.64 -24.47
C LYS A 131 -3.62 18.77 -25.22
N ASP A 132 -4.18 19.97 -25.17
CA ASP A 132 -3.61 21.16 -25.81
C ASP A 132 -2.34 21.67 -25.09
N LYS A 133 -2.19 21.36 -23.79
CA LYS A 133 -1.04 21.77 -22.96
C LYS A 133 0.13 20.79 -23.01
N ASP A 134 -0.13 19.51 -22.74
CA ASP A 134 0.89 18.45 -22.74
C ASP A 134 0.25 17.10 -23.11
N ILE A 135 0.64 16.58 -24.29
CA ILE A 135 0.12 15.32 -24.82
C ILE A 135 0.51 14.10 -23.96
N TYR A 136 1.64 14.15 -23.27
CA TYR A 136 2.08 13.06 -22.41
C TYR A 136 1.18 12.94 -21.18
N ILE A 137 0.89 14.09 -20.55
CA ILE A 137 -0.04 14.16 -19.43
C ILE A 137 -1.44 13.74 -19.86
N TYR A 138 -1.90 14.21 -21.03
CA TYR A 138 -3.17 13.74 -21.59
C TYR A 138 -3.22 12.23 -21.75
N ASN A 139 -2.17 11.59 -22.28
CA ASN A 139 -2.16 10.13 -22.44
C ASN A 139 -2.23 9.39 -21.09
N GLN A 140 -1.57 9.92 -20.06
CA GLN A 140 -1.66 9.39 -18.69
C GLN A 140 -3.06 9.55 -18.11
N PHE A 141 -3.68 10.70 -18.32
CA PHE A 141 -5.05 10.97 -17.91
C PHE A 141 -6.04 10.09 -18.65
N HIS A 142 -5.92 9.97 -19.97
CA HIS A 142 -6.73 9.08 -20.78
C HIS A 142 -6.62 7.62 -20.33
N TYR A 143 -5.42 7.16 -19.96
CA TYR A 143 -5.25 5.84 -19.36
C TYR A 143 -6.06 5.71 -18.05
N LEU A 144 -5.89 6.64 -17.11
CA LEU A 144 -6.58 6.58 -15.83
C LEU A 144 -8.10 6.74 -15.95
N SER A 145 -8.59 7.67 -16.78
CA SER A 145 -10.01 7.94 -16.95
C SER A 145 -10.70 6.92 -17.84
N ASN A 146 -10.21 6.69 -19.05
CA ASN A 146 -10.93 5.91 -20.05
C ASN A 146 -10.67 4.41 -19.93
N HIS A 147 -9.46 4.00 -19.53
CA HIS A 147 -9.15 2.58 -19.33
C HIS A 147 -9.43 2.11 -17.91
N GLU A 148 -8.97 2.84 -16.90
CA GLU A 148 -9.14 2.44 -15.50
C GLU A 148 -10.41 2.98 -14.84
N GLY A 149 -11.10 3.97 -15.43
CA GLY A 149 -12.37 4.50 -14.93
C GLY A 149 -12.24 5.48 -13.76
N TYR A 150 -11.10 6.15 -13.60
CA TYR A 150 -10.86 7.17 -12.59
C TYR A 150 -10.85 8.57 -13.24
N PRO A 151 -11.88 9.40 -13.04
CA PRO A 151 -11.94 10.69 -13.70
C PRO A 151 -10.86 11.67 -13.26
N VAL A 152 -10.52 12.58 -14.16
CA VAL A 152 -9.68 13.74 -13.90
C VAL A 152 -10.53 14.89 -13.40
N TYR A 153 -10.13 15.46 -12.27
CA TYR A 153 -10.82 16.59 -11.64
C TYR A 153 -9.95 17.84 -11.67
N LYS A 154 -10.58 18.98 -11.98
CA LYS A 154 -9.98 20.31 -11.92
C LYS A 154 -10.54 21.17 -10.78
N ASN A 155 -11.84 21.01 -10.48
CA ASN A 155 -12.52 21.70 -9.39
C ASN A 155 -12.24 21.02 -8.04
N THR A 156 -10.98 21.05 -7.60
CA THR A 156 -10.57 20.48 -6.31
C THR A 156 -9.35 21.22 -5.78
N ASP A 157 -9.44 21.72 -4.55
CA ASP A 157 -8.27 22.24 -3.83
C ASP A 157 -7.49 21.08 -3.19
N ILE A 158 -6.17 21.15 -3.28
CA ILE A 158 -5.24 20.13 -2.82
C ILE A 158 -4.31 20.76 -1.78
N GLU A 159 -4.33 20.24 -0.57
CA GLU A 159 -3.41 20.64 0.49
C GLU A 159 -2.49 19.47 0.84
N PHE A 160 -1.17 19.70 0.74
CA PHE A 160 -0.14 18.72 1.08
C PHE A 160 0.35 18.89 2.51
N TYR A 161 0.44 17.77 3.24
CA TYR A 161 1.01 17.72 4.58
C TYR A 161 2.34 16.99 4.54
N SER A 162 3.40 17.73 4.89
CA SER A 162 4.76 17.21 4.89
C SER A 162 5.02 16.28 6.07
N ILE A 163 4.26 16.37 7.15
CA ILE A 163 4.38 15.50 8.33
C ILE A 163 3.02 14.98 8.77
N GLY A 164 2.99 13.81 9.41
CA GLY A 164 1.76 13.13 9.80
C GLY A 164 0.94 13.94 10.80
N GLU A 165 1.61 14.64 11.71
CA GLU A 165 1.05 15.44 12.79
C GLU A 165 0.15 16.56 12.26
N GLU A 166 0.65 17.33 11.28
CA GLU A 166 -0.14 18.37 10.63
C GLU A 166 -1.35 17.79 9.90
N GLY A 167 -1.17 16.62 9.26
CA GLY A 167 -2.25 15.88 8.62
C GLY A 167 -3.33 15.44 9.60
N LEU A 168 -2.94 14.95 10.78
CA LEU A 168 -3.85 14.53 11.86
C LEU A 168 -4.65 15.70 12.41
N GLU A 169 -4.00 16.84 12.70
CA GLU A 169 -4.69 18.04 13.19
C GLU A 169 -5.70 18.57 12.18
N ALA A 170 -5.31 18.61 10.90
CA ALA A 170 -6.22 18.99 9.82
C ALA A 170 -7.39 18.00 9.70
N GLN A 171 -7.13 16.70 9.80
CA GLN A 171 -8.16 15.68 9.76
C GLN A 171 -9.16 15.82 10.92
N LEU A 172 -8.69 15.98 12.16
CA LEU A 172 -9.54 16.21 13.34
C LEU A 172 -10.43 17.44 13.18
N LYS A 173 -9.87 18.54 12.66
CA LYS A 173 -10.62 19.78 12.40
C LYS A 173 -11.74 19.57 11.40
N GLU A 174 -11.53 18.79 10.34
CA GLU A 174 -12.57 18.53 9.35
C GLU A 174 -13.59 17.49 9.86
N LEU A 175 -13.16 16.47 10.63
CA LEU A 175 -14.07 15.51 11.27
C LEU A 175 -15.07 16.22 12.20
N GLU A 176 -14.62 17.23 12.94
CA GLU A 176 -15.48 18.05 13.80
C GLU A 176 -16.51 18.90 13.03
N LYS A 177 -16.38 19.05 11.71
CA LYS A 177 -17.37 19.75 10.86
C LYS A 177 -18.39 18.82 10.21
N ALA A 178 -18.23 17.51 10.33
CA ALA A 178 -19.12 16.56 9.67
C ALA A 178 -20.58 16.73 10.10
N GLU A 179 -21.49 16.64 9.13
CA GLU A 179 -22.95 16.83 9.31
C GLU A 179 -23.76 15.62 8.84
N LYS A 180 -23.28 14.87 7.85
CA LYS A 180 -24.04 13.80 7.18
C LYS A 180 -23.39 12.44 7.37
N PHE A 181 -22.12 12.30 6.99
CA PHE A 181 -21.41 11.03 7.12
C PHE A 181 -19.89 11.20 7.22
N ILE A 182 -19.26 10.24 7.90
CA ILE A 182 -17.81 10.07 8.00
C ILE A 182 -17.49 8.64 7.62
N PHE A 183 -16.66 8.46 6.60
CA PHE A 183 -16.14 7.16 6.18
C PHE A 183 -14.63 7.13 6.36
N MET A 184 -14.12 6.12 7.07
CA MET A 184 -12.70 5.96 7.35
C MET A 184 -12.24 4.54 7.05
N GLU A 185 -11.17 4.41 6.29
CA GLU A 185 -10.55 3.15 5.89
C GLU A 185 -9.04 3.23 6.11
N TYR A 186 -8.50 2.33 6.92
CA TYR A 186 -7.09 2.31 7.30
C TYR A 186 -6.54 0.89 7.43
N HIS A 187 -5.31 0.69 6.97
CA HIS A 187 -4.62 -0.59 7.12
C HIS A 187 -4.42 -0.97 8.59
N ALA A 188 -3.90 -0.04 9.39
CA ALA A 188 -3.64 -0.26 10.82
C ALA A 188 -4.27 0.85 11.65
N ILE A 189 -4.95 0.44 12.72
CA ILE A 189 -5.47 1.30 13.77
C ILE A 189 -4.96 0.76 15.10
N GLU A 190 -4.40 1.65 15.91
CA GLU A 190 -3.97 1.37 17.27
C GLU A 190 -4.83 2.15 18.27
N GLU A 191 -5.37 1.47 19.28
CA GLU A 191 -6.04 2.11 20.43
C GLU A 191 -5.01 2.82 21.33
N ALA A 192 -4.52 3.96 20.84
CA ALA A 192 -3.55 4.81 21.50
C ALA A 192 -3.89 6.29 21.28
N SER A 193 -2.99 7.18 21.71
CA SER A 193 -3.26 8.61 21.84
C SER A 193 -3.72 9.26 20.54
N SER A 194 -3.19 8.86 19.38
CA SER A 194 -3.57 9.45 18.09
C SER A 194 -4.98 9.05 17.68
N PHE A 195 -5.34 7.77 17.82
CA PHE A 195 -6.65 7.28 17.43
C PHE A 195 -7.73 7.65 18.45
N ASP A 196 -7.41 7.70 19.74
CA ASP A 196 -8.37 8.07 20.78
C ASP A 196 -8.96 9.47 20.52
N ARG A 197 -8.13 10.41 20.06
CA ARG A 197 -8.59 11.76 19.66
C ARG A 197 -9.59 11.71 18.50
N ILE A 198 -9.35 10.86 17.52
CA ILE A 198 -10.28 10.64 16.40
C ILE A 198 -11.55 9.96 16.92
N LYS A 199 -11.40 8.89 17.70
CA LYS A 199 -12.49 8.10 18.29
C LYS A 199 -13.46 8.98 19.06
N ASP A 200 -12.97 9.91 19.89
CA ASP A 200 -13.79 10.85 20.64
C ASP A 200 -14.67 11.71 19.71
N VAL A 201 -14.09 12.24 18.63
CA VAL A 201 -14.84 13.00 17.62
C VAL A 201 -15.86 12.12 16.91
N LEU A 202 -15.49 10.89 16.53
CA LEU A 202 -16.40 9.95 15.87
C LEU A 202 -17.60 9.60 16.75
N ILE A 203 -17.39 9.33 18.04
CA ILE A 203 -18.45 9.03 19.01
C ILE A 203 -19.39 10.24 19.15
N LYS A 204 -18.82 11.44 19.30
CA LYS A 204 -19.60 12.68 19.39
C LYS A 204 -20.44 12.92 18.13
N LYS A 205 -19.89 12.64 16.95
CA LYS A 205 -20.58 12.81 15.66
C LYS A 205 -21.65 11.75 15.44
N ALA A 206 -21.37 10.50 15.76
CA ALA A 206 -22.38 9.43 15.74
C ALA A 206 -23.56 9.75 16.68
N ALA A 207 -23.29 10.27 17.89
CA ALA A 207 -24.32 10.71 18.83
C ALA A 207 -25.13 11.92 18.29
N ALA A 208 -24.54 12.76 17.45
CA ALA A 208 -25.21 13.86 16.75
C ALA A 208 -26.00 13.40 15.50
N GLY A 209 -26.04 12.09 15.20
CA GLY A 209 -26.78 11.52 14.07
C GLY A 209 -25.99 11.46 12.76
N VAL A 210 -24.69 11.76 12.78
CA VAL A 210 -23.81 11.58 11.61
C VAL A 210 -23.57 10.09 11.38
N GLU A 211 -23.71 9.64 10.15
CA GLU A 211 -23.42 8.25 9.79
C GLU A 211 -21.91 7.99 9.80
N VAL A 212 -21.41 7.19 10.73
CA VAL A 212 -19.97 6.90 10.85
C VAL A 212 -19.69 5.45 10.47
N ARG A 213 -18.83 5.25 9.46
CA ARG A 213 -18.35 3.93 9.04
C ARG A 213 -16.83 3.84 9.15
N LEU A 214 -16.35 2.90 9.95
CA LEU A 214 -14.94 2.61 10.15
C LEU A 214 -14.57 1.23 9.60
N PHE A 215 -13.60 1.21 8.70
CA PHE A 215 -13.09 0.05 8.01
C PHE A 215 -11.61 -0.14 8.30
N TYR A 216 -11.19 -1.34 8.66
CA TYR A 216 -9.78 -1.62 8.90
C TYR A 216 -9.36 -3.05 8.54
N ASP A 217 -8.06 -3.25 8.30
CA ASP A 217 -7.49 -4.58 8.05
C ASP A 217 -7.13 -5.30 9.36
N ASP A 218 -7.55 -6.56 9.46
CA ASP A 218 -7.31 -7.37 10.65
C ASP A 218 -5.82 -7.57 10.93
N VAL A 219 -4.98 -7.83 9.91
CA VAL A 219 -3.54 -8.07 10.13
C VAL A 219 -2.80 -6.80 10.53
N GLY A 220 -3.15 -5.65 9.93
CA GLY A 220 -2.56 -4.38 10.33
C GLY A 220 -2.90 -4.00 11.77
N SER A 221 -4.04 -4.48 12.28
CA SER A 221 -4.56 -4.10 13.60
C SER A 221 -4.56 -5.23 14.64
N ILE A 222 -4.12 -6.45 14.31
CA ILE A 222 -4.31 -7.66 15.14
C ILE A 222 -3.63 -7.60 16.51
N PHE A 223 -2.52 -6.88 16.62
CA PHE A 223 -1.79 -6.72 17.87
C PHE A 223 -2.26 -5.51 18.67
N PHE A 224 -3.12 -4.67 18.08
CA PHE A 224 -3.54 -3.40 18.64
C PHE A 224 -5.02 -3.37 19.03
N LEU A 225 -5.87 -4.15 18.36
CA LEU A 225 -7.31 -4.21 18.59
C LEU A 225 -7.73 -5.56 19.14
N ASN A 226 -8.65 -5.54 20.11
CA ASN A 226 -9.28 -6.74 20.65
C ASN A 226 -10.70 -6.92 20.08
N LYS A 227 -11.36 -8.04 20.38
CA LYS A 227 -12.72 -8.32 19.91
C LYS A 227 -13.77 -7.35 20.48
N ASP A 228 -13.49 -6.72 21.61
CA ASP A 228 -14.39 -5.77 22.26
C ASP A 228 -14.39 -4.42 21.54
N PHE A 229 -13.33 -4.06 20.81
CA PHE A 229 -13.26 -2.82 20.02
C PHE A 229 -14.47 -2.64 19.08
N ILE A 230 -14.78 -3.66 18.27
CA ILE A 230 -15.93 -3.60 17.33
C ILE A 230 -17.24 -3.44 18.10
N LYS A 231 -17.36 -4.06 19.27
CA LYS A 231 -18.55 -4.00 20.11
C LYS A 231 -18.69 -2.61 20.72
N GLU A 232 -17.60 -2.01 21.19
CA GLU A 232 -17.54 -0.64 21.71
C GLU A 232 -17.93 0.38 20.62
N MET A 233 -17.31 0.29 19.44
CA MET A 233 -17.61 1.22 18.34
C MET A 233 -19.08 1.16 17.94
N ARG A 234 -19.65 -0.05 17.78
CA ARG A 234 -21.07 -0.22 17.46
C ARG A 234 -22.00 0.24 18.57
N ALA A 235 -21.62 0.05 19.84
CA ALA A 235 -22.39 0.56 20.98
C ALA A 235 -22.47 2.10 20.98
N ASN A 236 -21.46 2.77 20.40
CA ASN A 236 -21.44 4.22 20.23
C ASN A 236 -21.98 4.69 18.87
N GLY A 237 -22.68 3.83 18.12
CA GLY A 237 -23.29 4.21 16.84
C GLY A 237 -22.31 4.27 15.66
N ILE A 238 -21.10 3.72 15.80
CA ILE A 238 -20.11 3.64 14.72
C ILE A 238 -20.19 2.25 14.08
N ASP A 239 -20.48 2.21 12.79
CA ASP A 239 -20.47 0.97 12.03
C ASP A 239 -19.04 0.53 11.73
N CYS A 240 -18.64 -0.63 12.25
CA CYS A 240 -17.33 -1.22 11.98
C CYS A 240 -17.40 -2.47 11.10
N ARG A 241 -16.49 -2.56 10.13
CA ARG A 241 -16.21 -3.78 9.36
C ARG A 241 -14.70 -4.04 9.31
N VAL A 242 -14.34 -5.30 9.24
CA VAL A 242 -12.95 -5.77 9.23
C VAL A 242 -12.66 -6.46 7.91
N PHE A 243 -11.60 -6.04 7.23
CA PHE A 243 -11.11 -6.74 6.06
C PHE A 243 -10.42 -8.03 6.47
N ASN A 244 -10.84 -9.11 5.81
CA ASN A 244 -10.11 -10.37 5.77
C ASN A 244 -9.61 -10.93 7.13
N PRO A 245 -10.52 -11.20 8.08
CA PRO A 245 -10.16 -11.62 9.44
C PRO A 245 -9.47 -12.99 9.47
N ILE A 246 -8.41 -13.11 10.27
CA ILE A 246 -7.67 -14.37 10.42
C ILE A 246 -8.56 -15.40 11.11
N LYS A 247 -8.90 -16.48 10.41
CA LYS A 247 -9.55 -17.66 11.00
C LYS A 247 -8.49 -18.71 11.32
N LEU A 248 -8.52 -19.23 12.55
CA LEU A 248 -7.50 -20.12 13.15
C LEU A 248 -7.25 -21.44 12.40
N ALA A 249 -8.05 -21.79 11.40
CA ALA A 249 -7.90 -22.99 10.60
C ALA A 249 -7.49 -22.60 9.17
N PHE A 250 -6.25 -22.88 8.78
CA PHE A 250 -5.71 -22.86 7.40
C PHE A 250 -5.54 -21.50 6.69
N ASN A 251 -5.99 -20.38 7.26
CA ASN A 251 -6.01 -19.06 6.59
C ASN A 251 -4.92 -18.06 7.07
N MET A 252 -3.81 -18.51 7.64
CA MET A 252 -2.84 -17.62 8.31
C MET A 252 -1.99 -16.76 7.35
N PHE A 253 -2.00 -17.06 6.04
CA PHE A 253 -1.17 -16.36 5.03
C PHE A 253 -2.01 -15.87 3.86
N MET A 254 -3.03 -15.06 4.16
CA MET A 254 -3.83 -14.40 3.14
C MET A 254 -3.02 -13.23 2.54
N ASN A 255 -2.55 -13.42 1.31
CA ASN A 255 -1.64 -12.47 0.64
C ASN A 255 -2.28 -11.11 0.38
N ASN A 256 -3.60 -11.05 0.13
CA ASN A 256 -4.28 -9.80 -0.16
C ASN A 256 -4.73 -9.12 1.14
N ARG A 257 -4.27 -7.88 1.34
CA ARG A 257 -4.65 -7.00 2.45
C ARG A 257 -5.09 -5.66 1.92
N ASP A 258 -5.97 -5.00 2.66
CA ASP A 258 -6.33 -3.63 2.38
C ASP A 258 -5.28 -2.71 2.99
N HIS A 259 -4.52 -2.02 2.15
CA HIS A 259 -3.47 -1.10 2.58
C HIS A 259 -3.87 0.37 2.33
N ARG A 260 -5.13 0.60 1.93
CA ARG A 260 -5.68 1.91 1.65
C ARG A 260 -5.87 2.73 2.92
N LYS A 261 -5.80 4.06 2.73
CA LYS A 261 -5.87 5.07 3.78
C LYS A 261 -6.74 6.18 3.23
N ILE A 262 -8.02 6.13 3.57
CA ILE A 262 -9.04 7.03 3.04
C ILE A 262 -9.87 7.54 4.20
N THR A 263 -10.05 8.85 4.26
CA THR A 263 -11.11 9.45 5.07
C THR A 263 -11.97 10.32 4.17
N VAL A 264 -13.28 10.20 4.26
CA VAL A 264 -14.25 11.02 3.53
C VAL A 264 -15.22 11.62 4.52
N ILE A 265 -15.44 12.93 4.42
CA ILE A 265 -16.33 13.69 5.29
C ILE A 265 -17.37 14.37 4.40
N ASP A 266 -18.63 13.95 4.55
CA ASP A 266 -19.81 14.46 3.84
C ASP A 266 -19.72 14.44 2.30
N GLY A 267 -18.75 13.72 1.72
CA GLY A 267 -18.41 13.81 0.30
C GLY A 267 -17.78 15.15 -0.11
N LYS A 268 -17.45 16.02 0.86
CA LYS A 268 -16.93 17.37 0.63
C LYS A 268 -15.41 17.43 0.76
N VAL A 269 -14.88 16.71 1.74
CA VAL A 269 -13.46 16.66 2.09
C VAL A 269 -13.00 15.21 2.10
N GLY A 270 -11.84 14.95 1.52
CA GLY A 270 -11.20 13.64 1.50
C GLY A 270 -9.74 13.72 1.95
N PHE A 271 -9.27 12.72 2.69
CA PHE A 271 -7.86 12.56 3.02
C PHE A 271 -7.32 11.24 2.46
N THR A 272 -6.07 11.27 2.02
CA THR A 272 -5.28 10.10 1.64
C THR A 272 -3.81 10.35 1.93
N GLY A 273 -2.99 9.31 2.07
CA GLY A 273 -1.56 9.47 2.39
C GLY A 273 -0.94 8.17 2.84
N GLY A 274 0.28 8.22 3.37
CA GLY A 274 0.97 7.02 3.83
C GLY A 274 0.67 6.63 5.29
N TYR A 275 0.12 7.54 6.10
CA TYR A 275 0.06 7.35 7.56
C TYR A 275 -1.10 6.48 8.05
N ASN A 276 -0.79 5.53 8.93
CA ASN A 276 -1.78 4.77 9.69
C ASN A 276 -2.19 5.53 10.96
N LEU A 277 -3.23 5.05 11.64
CA LEU A 277 -3.70 5.64 12.90
C LEU A 277 -3.01 4.95 14.09
N ALA A 278 -1.70 5.19 14.24
CA ALA A 278 -0.88 4.67 15.35
C ALA A 278 0.12 5.74 15.82
N ASP A 279 0.51 5.68 17.09
CA ASP A 279 1.21 6.80 17.76
C ASP A 279 2.59 7.12 17.13
N GLU A 280 3.27 6.12 16.57
CA GLU A 280 4.56 6.33 15.89
C GLU A 280 4.43 7.19 14.63
N TYR A 281 3.30 7.11 13.91
CA TYR A 281 3.08 7.86 12.66
C TYR A 281 2.98 9.37 12.87
N PHE A 282 2.71 9.77 14.11
CA PHE A 282 2.54 11.16 14.53
C PHE A 282 3.63 11.59 15.53
N ASN A 283 4.74 10.84 15.57
CA ASN A 283 5.89 11.10 16.45
C ASN A 283 5.49 11.30 17.93
N ILE A 284 4.41 10.63 18.39
CA ILE A 284 4.07 10.54 19.82
C ILE A 284 5.01 9.53 20.48
N THR A 285 5.27 8.42 19.79
CA THR A 285 6.33 7.46 20.10
C THR A 285 7.38 7.46 19.00
N HIS A 286 8.61 6.98 19.31
CA HIS A 286 9.73 7.00 18.37
C HIS A 286 10.51 5.67 18.36
N PRO A 287 9.84 4.51 18.14
CA PRO A 287 10.52 3.21 18.17
C PRO A 287 11.61 3.07 17.10
N TYR A 288 11.53 3.85 16.01
CA TYR A 288 12.44 3.79 14.86
C TYR A 288 13.07 5.16 14.52
N GLY A 289 13.19 6.04 15.52
CA GLY A 289 13.54 7.44 15.30
C GLY A 289 12.33 8.25 14.85
N GLU A 290 12.58 9.33 14.10
CA GLU A 290 11.50 10.13 13.51
C GLU A 290 10.78 9.34 12.42
N TRP A 291 9.45 9.25 12.53
CA TRP A 291 8.62 8.66 11.50
C TRP A 291 8.18 9.75 10.51
N LYS A 292 8.72 9.71 9.30
CA LYS A 292 8.41 10.68 8.25
C LYS A 292 7.38 10.10 7.30
N ASP A 293 6.17 10.65 7.34
CA ASP A 293 5.08 10.31 6.43
C ASP A 293 4.41 11.57 5.87
N THR A 294 3.57 11.41 4.85
CA THR A 294 2.94 12.52 4.14
C THR A 294 1.49 12.21 3.82
N GLY A 295 0.68 13.26 3.62
CA GLY A 295 -0.70 13.11 3.19
C GLY A 295 -1.19 14.26 2.33
N LEU A 296 -2.38 14.05 1.76
CA LEU A 296 -3.13 15.03 0.98
C LEU A 296 -4.53 15.18 1.58
N LYS A 297 -4.99 16.41 1.67
CA LYS A 297 -6.42 16.75 1.81
C LYS A 297 -6.92 17.27 0.47
N LEU A 298 -8.04 16.72 0.02
CA LEU A 298 -8.76 17.10 -1.18
C LEU A 298 -10.09 17.73 -0.77
N THR A 299 -10.42 18.89 -1.30
CA THR A 299 -11.72 19.54 -1.10
C THR A 299 -12.35 19.84 -2.46
N GLY A 300 -13.50 19.23 -2.75
CA GLY A 300 -14.20 19.39 -4.03
C GLY A 300 -14.49 18.07 -4.75
N ASP A 301 -14.59 18.12 -6.08
CA ASP A 301 -15.14 17.01 -6.88
C ASP A 301 -14.33 15.71 -6.81
N ALA A 302 -13.02 15.76 -6.61
CA ALA A 302 -12.18 14.57 -6.54
C ALA A 302 -12.53 13.65 -5.35
N VAL A 303 -13.21 14.18 -4.33
CA VAL A 303 -13.68 13.39 -3.17
C VAL A 303 -14.69 12.33 -3.59
N LYS A 304 -15.37 12.49 -4.74
CA LYS A 304 -16.24 11.47 -5.33
C LYS A 304 -15.50 10.14 -5.52
N THR A 305 -14.28 10.17 -6.06
CA THR A 305 -13.51 8.94 -6.27
C THR A 305 -13.13 8.29 -4.95
N LEU A 306 -12.64 9.05 -3.96
CA LEU A 306 -12.31 8.49 -2.64
C LEU A 306 -13.54 7.87 -1.95
N THR A 307 -14.70 8.52 -2.07
CA THR A 307 -15.99 8.00 -1.58
C THR A 307 -16.31 6.67 -2.23
N MET A 308 -16.10 6.55 -3.55
CA MET A 308 -16.36 5.32 -4.28
C MET A 308 -15.38 4.20 -3.96
N LEU A 309 -14.11 4.52 -3.76
CA LEU A 309 -13.10 3.55 -3.33
C LEU A 309 -13.46 2.93 -1.98
N PHE A 310 -13.88 3.76 -1.02
CA PHE A 310 -14.35 3.29 0.29
C PHE A 310 -15.60 2.40 0.16
N LEU A 311 -16.64 2.91 -0.50
CA LEU A 311 -17.92 2.20 -0.64
C LEU A 311 -17.78 0.88 -1.39
N SER A 312 -16.88 0.80 -2.37
CA SER A 312 -16.62 -0.43 -3.13
C SER A 312 -16.12 -1.55 -2.23
N MET A 313 -15.17 -1.24 -1.35
CA MET A 313 -14.64 -2.21 -0.41
C MET A 313 -15.62 -2.53 0.70
N TRP A 314 -16.21 -1.51 1.31
CA TRP A 314 -17.21 -1.65 2.35
C TRP A 314 -18.30 -2.65 1.93
N ASN A 315 -18.83 -2.49 0.72
CA ASN A 315 -19.92 -3.31 0.19
C ASN A 315 -19.46 -4.60 -0.51
N SER A 316 -18.18 -4.96 -0.52
CA SER A 316 -17.71 -6.21 -1.14
C SER A 316 -17.65 -7.42 -0.19
N ILE A 317 -17.71 -7.18 1.13
CA ILE A 317 -17.26 -8.16 2.15
C ILE A 317 -18.38 -9.04 2.73
N LYS A 318 -19.59 -8.52 2.99
CA LYS A 318 -20.66 -9.30 3.64
C LYS A 318 -21.69 -9.81 2.65
N LYS A 319 -21.86 -11.14 2.57
CA LYS A 319 -22.80 -11.83 1.64
C LYS A 319 -24.25 -11.30 1.66
N THR A 320 -24.70 -10.68 2.75
CA THR A 320 -26.04 -10.07 2.92
C THR A 320 -26.20 -8.70 2.27
N ASP A 321 -25.11 -8.05 1.83
CA ASP A 321 -25.21 -6.79 1.09
C ASP A 321 -25.37 -7.08 -0.42
N GLU A 322 -26.58 -7.42 -0.84
CA GLU A 322 -27.07 -6.79 -2.08
C GLU A 322 -26.84 -5.27 -1.96
N PRO A 323 -26.64 -4.50 -3.03
CA PRO A 323 -26.41 -3.06 -2.92
C PRO A 323 -27.55 -2.39 -2.12
N GLN A 324 -27.36 -2.22 -0.81
CA GLN A 324 -28.35 -1.70 0.13
C GLN A 324 -28.33 -0.18 0.14
N ASP A 325 -27.18 0.39 -0.23
CA ASP A 325 -26.98 1.83 -0.30
C ASP A 325 -27.34 2.35 -1.69
N ASP A 326 -28.19 3.38 -1.75
CA ASP A 326 -28.28 4.24 -2.93
C ASP A 326 -26.98 5.04 -3.05
N TYR A 327 -25.98 4.49 -3.70
CA TYR A 327 -24.64 5.07 -3.80
C TYR A 327 -24.64 6.45 -4.47
N ILE A 328 -25.63 6.71 -5.31
CA ILE A 328 -25.84 8.01 -5.94
C ILE A 328 -26.03 9.09 -4.87
N LYS A 329 -26.62 8.76 -3.71
CA LYS A 329 -26.78 9.72 -2.60
C LYS A 329 -25.43 10.23 -2.07
N TYR A 330 -24.42 9.35 -1.97
CA TYR A 330 -23.10 9.72 -1.45
C TYR A 330 -22.26 10.45 -2.51
N ILE A 331 -22.38 10.05 -3.79
CA ILE A 331 -21.72 10.75 -4.89
C ILE A 331 -22.25 12.18 -5.00
N LYS A 332 -23.58 12.35 -4.99
CA LYS A 332 -24.25 13.65 -5.04
C LYS A 332 -23.97 14.54 -3.83
N ALA A 333 -23.54 13.97 -2.70
CA ALA A 333 -23.14 14.78 -1.55
C ALA A 333 -21.94 15.69 -1.86
N SER A 334 -21.14 15.32 -2.86
CA SER A 334 -20.02 16.10 -3.38
C SER A 334 -20.47 17.25 -4.31
N ASP A 335 -21.72 17.23 -4.80
CA ASP A 335 -22.31 18.25 -5.69
C ASP A 335 -22.92 19.41 -4.89
N TYR A 336 -22.16 19.99 -3.96
CA TYR A 336 -22.64 21.07 -3.07
C TYR A 336 -22.28 22.48 -3.58
N GLY A 337 -21.93 22.60 -4.87
CA GLY A 337 -21.60 23.89 -5.50
C GLY A 337 -20.22 24.44 -5.14
N TYR A 338 -19.29 23.58 -4.71
CA TYR A 338 -17.92 23.97 -4.42
C TYR A 338 -17.24 24.57 -5.64
N LYS A 339 -16.45 25.62 -5.43
CA LYS A 339 -15.58 26.22 -6.42
C LYS A 339 -14.18 26.26 -5.84
N ALA A 340 -13.28 25.48 -6.43
CA ALA A 340 -11.90 25.45 -6.00
C ALA A 340 -11.27 26.84 -6.12
N VAL A 341 -10.49 27.20 -5.11
CA VAL A 341 -9.72 28.44 -5.09
C VAL A 341 -8.61 28.34 -6.14
N ASN A 342 -7.98 27.18 -6.24
CA ASN A 342 -7.02 26.87 -7.28
C ASN A 342 -7.64 26.01 -8.40
N ASN A 343 -7.81 26.60 -9.58
CA ASN A 343 -8.27 25.89 -10.78
C ASN A 343 -7.14 25.66 -11.81
N ASN A 344 -5.87 25.73 -11.41
CA ASN A 344 -4.72 25.54 -12.30
C ASN A 344 -4.04 24.17 -12.12
N GLN A 345 -4.71 23.25 -11.44
CA GLN A 345 -4.20 21.90 -11.19
C GLN A 345 -5.27 20.87 -11.54
N TYR A 346 -4.79 19.65 -11.78
CA TYR A 346 -5.62 18.48 -12.07
C TYR A 346 -5.25 17.38 -11.11
N VAL A 347 -6.25 16.64 -10.62
CA VAL A 347 -6.04 15.52 -9.71
C VAL A 347 -6.87 14.32 -10.15
N VAL A 348 -6.25 13.14 -10.01
CA VAL A 348 -6.86 11.84 -10.26
C VAL A 348 -6.59 10.97 -9.05
N PRO A 349 -7.51 10.90 -8.07
CA PRO A 349 -7.47 9.83 -7.09
C PRO A 349 -7.71 8.50 -7.81
N TYR A 350 -6.92 7.48 -7.51
CA TYR A 350 -7.02 6.16 -8.12
C TYR A 350 -6.70 5.07 -7.12
N ALA A 351 -7.02 3.82 -7.47
CA ALA A 351 -6.68 2.65 -6.69
C ALA A 351 -6.11 1.52 -7.53
N ASP A 352 -5.30 0.70 -6.88
CA ASP A 352 -4.84 -0.59 -7.38
C ASP A 352 -5.57 -1.71 -6.65
N SER A 353 -5.83 -2.81 -7.36
CA SER A 353 -6.58 -3.93 -6.84
C SER A 353 -5.96 -5.25 -7.29
N PRO A 354 -5.64 -6.17 -6.38
CA PRO A 354 -5.09 -7.49 -6.71
C PRO A 354 -6.14 -8.41 -7.38
N LEU A 355 -7.37 -7.90 -7.55
CA LEU A 355 -8.48 -8.64 -8.14
C LEU A 355 -8.60 -8.43 -9.63
N ASN A 356 -8.13 -7.32 -10.17
CA ASN A 356 -8.09 -7.11 -11.61
C ASN A 356 -6.71 -7.54 -12.14
N ASN A 357 -6.56 -7.62 -13.46
CA ASN A 357 -5.27 -7.95 -14.09
C ASN A 357 -4.50 -6.68 -14.47
N ASN A 358 -5.02 -5.51 -14.11
CA ASN A 358 -4.48 -4.21 -14.48
C ASN A 358 -3.63 -3.71 -13.33
N ARG A 359 -2.31 -3.66 -13.53
CA ARG A 359 -1.36 -3.22 -12.50
C ARG A 359 -1.29 -1.69 -12.50
N VAL A 360 -2.39 -1.05 -12.11
CA VAL A 360 -2.57 0.40 -12.18
C VAL A 360 -1.43 1.12 -11.47
N ALA A 361 -1.10 0.69 -10.24
CA ALA A 361 -0.01 1.27 -9.47
C ALA A 361 1.33 1.23 -10.22
N GLU A 362 1.72 0.05 -10.71
CA GLU A 362 2.97 -0.14 -11.45
C GLU A 362 2.98 0.67 -12.75
N ASN A 363 1.87 0.68 -13.49
CA ASN A 363 1.73 1.41 -14.75
C ASN A 363 1.85 2.93 -14.56
N VAL A 364 1.19 3.49 -13.53
CA VAL A 364 1.33 4.92 -13.20
C VAL A 364 2.79 5.27 -12.93
N TYR A 365 3.47 4.49 -12.10
CA TYR A 365 4.88 4.71 -11.79
C TYR A 365 5.78 4.61 -13.03
N LEU A 366 5.58 3.59 -13.87
CA LEU A 366 6.33 3.44 -15.13
C LEU A 366 6.11 4.65 -16.07
N ASN A 367 4.88 5.17 -16.14
CA ASN A 367 4.57 6.34 -16.95
C ASN A 367 5.16 7.63 -16.35
N VAL A 368 5.16 7.81 -15.02
CA VAL A 368 5.88 8.94 -14.40
C VAL A 368 7.37 8.87 -14.71
N ILE A 369 7.99 7.68 -14.60
CA ILE A 369 9.41 7.50 -14.93
C ILE A 369 9.68 7.84 -16.38
N LYS A 370 8.84 7.37 -17.32
CA LYS A 370 9.03 7.63 -18.75
C LYS A 370 8.78 9.09 -19.13
N GLY A 371 7.88 9.76 -18.41
CA GLY A 371 7.53 11.17 -18.63
C GLY A 371 8.56 12.16 -18.09
N ALA A 372 9.39 11.76 -17.13
CA ALA A 372 10.35 12.66 -16.49
C ALA A 372 11.40 13.21 -17.47
N LYS A 373 11.54 14.55 -17.49
CA LYS A 373 12.36 15.33 -18.43
C LYS A 373 13.68 15.83 -17.81
N HIS A 374 13.65 16.33 -16.58
CA HIS A 374 14.77 16.97 -15.89
C HIS A 374 15.13 16.27 -14.58
N TYR A 375 14.14 15.97 -13.74
CA TYR A 375 14.38 15.26 -12.47
C TYR A 375 13.20 14.40 -12.06
N LEU A 376 13.49 13.36 -11.26
CA LEU A 376 12.49 12.51 -10.64
C LEU A 376 12.92 12.15 -9.22
N TYR A 377 12.17 12.63 -8.22
CA TYR A 377 12.44 12.36 -6.81
C TYR A 377 11.37 11.46 -6.21
N ILE A 378 11.82 10.45 -5.46
CA ILE A 378 10.97 9.37 -4.95
C ILE A 378 11.30 9.12 -3.48
N THR A 379 10.29 8.95 -2.63
CA THR A 379 10.44 8.32 -1.32
C THR A 379 9.70 7.00 -1.30
N THR A 380 10.28 5.99 -0.63
CA THR A 380 9.60 4.74 -0.37
C THR A 380 10.20 4.03 0.84
N PRO A 381 9.41 3.41 1.74
CA PRO A 381 9.97 2.65 2.86
C PRO A 381 10.69 1.38 2.42
N TYR A 382 10.27 0.80 1.29
CA TYR A 382 10.75 -0.49 0.79
C TYR A 382 10.99 -0.41 -0.71
N LEU A 383 12.19 -0.81 -1.13
CA LEU A 383 12.61 -0.79 -2.54
C LEU A 383 12.83 -2.22 -3.02
N LEU A 384 11.74 -2.89 -3.38
CA LEU A 384 11.67 -4.28 -3.82
C LEU A 384 10.96 -4.33 -5.17
N ILE A 385 11.59 -3.71 -6.16
CA ILE A 385 10.97 -3.40 -7.45
C ILE A 385 11.17 -4.50 -8.48
N THR A 386 10.33 -4.44 -9.51
CA THR A 386 10.39 -5.32 -10.67
C THR A 386 11.58 -4.99 -11.58
N GLU A 387 11.92 -5.92 -12.48
CA GLU A 387 12.96 -5.69 -13.48
C GLU A 387 12.55 -4.56 -14.43
N GLU A 388 11.28 -4.49 -14.78
CA GLU A 388 10.69 -3.43 -15.59
C GLU A 388 10.90 -2.06 -14.94
N MET A 389 10.52 -1.91 -13.67
CA MET A 389 10.69 -0.66 -12.92
C MET A 389 12.17 -0.29 -12.75
N SER A 390 13.02 -1.27 -12.43
CA SER A 390 14.47 -1.07 -12.29
C SER A 390 15.09 -0.57 -13.59
N ARG A 391 14.69 -1.16 -14.72
CA ARG A 391 15.15 -0.79 -16.05
C ARG A 391 14.69 0.61 -16.44
N GLU A 392 13.43 0.97 -16.20
CA GLU A 392 12.94 2.32 -16.53
C GLU A 392 13.65 3.40 -15.69
N LEU A 393 13.89 3.14 -14.39
CA LEU A 393 14.65 4.06 -13.53
C LEU A 393 16.09 4.24 -14.03
N ALA A 394 16.76 3.14 -14.40
CA ALA A 394 18.09 3.17 -14.99
C ALA A 394 18.10 3.94 -16.32
N MET A 395 17.14 3.68 -17.21
CA MET A 395 17.00 4.39 -18.48
C MET A 395 16.74 5.89 -18.28
N ALA A 396 16.03 6.27 -17.22
CA ALA A 396 15.84 7.67 -16.83
C ALA A 396 17.13 8.36 -16.43
N ALA A 397 17.92 7.74 -15.57
CA ALA A 397 19.21 8.28 -15.21
C ALA A 397 20.16 8.33 -16.43
N MET A 398 20.19 7.29 -17.26
CA MET A 398 21.05 7.21 -18.45
C MET A 398 20.71 8.25 -19.52
N ARG A 399 19.43 8.66 -19.65
CA ARG A 399 19.03 9.74 -20.58
C ARG A 399 19.26 11.15 -20.02
N GLY A 400 19.80 11.27 -18.80
CA GLY A 400 20.19 12.55 -18.19
C GLY A 400 19.21 13.13 -17.17
N VAL A 401 18.17 12.38 -16.77
CA VAL A 401 17.26 12.82 -15.70
C VAL A 401 17.93 12.65 -14.34
N ASP A 402 17.84 13.64 -13.45
CA ASP A 402 18.30 13.53 -12.06
C ASP A 402 17.32 12.67 -11.25
N VAL A 403 17.57 11.37 -11.21
CA VAL A 403 16.74 10.40 -10.46
C VAL A 403 17.29 10.22 -9.06
N ARG A 404 16.49 10.53 -8.03
CA ARG A 404 16.86 10.38 -6.62
C ARG A 404 15.81 9.58 -5.86
N ILE A 405 16.24 8.57 -5.11
CA ILE A 405 15.37 7.73 -4.29
C ILE A 405 15.80 7.84 -2.82
N VAL A 406 14.85 8.13 -1.94
CA VAL A 406 15.04 8.15 -0.49
C VAL A 406 14.38 6.92 0.13
N THR A 407 15.15 6.22 0.96
CA THR A 407 14.73 5.04 1.74
C THR A 407 15.04 5.24 3.22
N PRO A 408 14.50 4.43 4.15
CA PRO A 408 14.75 4.59 5.58
C PRO A 408 16.24 4.51 5.95
N GLY A 409 16.69 5.30 6.92
CA GLY A 409 18.00 5.15 7.55
C GLY A 409 17.98 4.19 8.74
N ILE A 410 16.86 4.16 9.49
CA ILE A 410 16.63 3.23 10.60
C ILE A 410 15.52 2.25 10.20
N PRO A 411 15.73 0.92 10.27
CA PRO A 411 14.74 -0.04 9.82
C PRO A 411 13.68 -0.38 10.87
N ASP A 412 12.42 -0.46 10.44
CA ASP A 412 11.34 -1.12 11.19
C ASP A 412 11.56 -2.66 11.21
N LYS A 413 12.00 -3.21 10.06
CA LYS A 413 12.25 -4.63 9.83
C LYS A 413 13.63 -4.84 9.21
N LYS A 414 14.55 -5.44 9.98
CA LYS A 414 15.95 -5.68 9.56
C LYS A 414 16.06 -6.47 8.25
N LEU A 415 15.17 -7.44 8.03
CA LEU A 415 15.20 -8.28 6.83
C LEU A 415 14.81 -7.48 5.58
N THR A 416 13.68 -6.79 5.63
CA THR A 416 13.16 -5.94 4.55
C THR A 416 14.14 -4.80 4.21
N TYR A 417 14.82 -4.28 5.22
CA TYR A 417 15.88 -3.29 5.06
C TYR A 417 17.11 -3.84 4.31
N SER A 418 17.58 -5.03 4.68
CA SER A 418 18.66 -5.70 3.95
C SER A 418 18.28 -6.03 2.50
N LEU A 419 17.01 -6.35 2.28
CA LEU A 419 16.42 -6.61 0.98
C LEU A 419 16.39 -5.35 0.11
N THR A 420 15.88 -4.24 0.66
CA THR A 420 15.86 -2.90 0.03
C THR A 420 17.26 -2.49 -0.42
N ARG A 421 18.24 -2.54 0.49
CA ARG A 421 19.66 -2.24 0.20
C ARG A 421 20.29 -3.16 -0.84
N SER A 422 19.71 -4.34 -1.09
CA SER A 422 20.20 -5.22 -2.14
C SER A 422 19.99 -4.60 -3.53
N TYR A 423 18.93 -3.79 -3.75
CA TYR A 423 18.60 -3.20 -5.04
C TYR A 423 19.42 -1.95 -5.39
N TYR A 424 20.10 -1.32 -4.43
CA TYR A 424 20.80 -0.05 -4.65
C TYR A 424 21.91 -0.14 -5.70
N ALA A 425 22.75 -1.18 -5.64
CA ALA A 425 23.88 -1.31 -6.54
C ALA A 425 23.47 -1.40 -8.01
N ASP A 426 22.31 -2.03 -8.29
CA ASP A 426 21.81 -2.18 -9.65
C ASP A 426 21.30 -0.84 -10.21
N LEU A 427 20.79 0.06 -9.37
CA LEU A 427 20.30 1.39 -9.78
C LEU A 427 21.42 2.43 -9.87
N VAL A 428 22.28 2.48 -8.85
CA VAL A 428 23.36 3.47 -8.73
C VAL A 428 24.33 3.42 -9.91
N ARG A 429 24.61 2.23 -10.43
CA ARG A 429 25.50 2.04 -11.58
C ARG A 429 25.03 2.75 -12.86
N TYR A 430 23.75 3.05 -12.95
CA TYR A 430 23.16 3.75 -14.09
C TYR A 430 22.91 5.24 -13.83
N GLY A 431 23.36 5.75 -12.68
CA GLY A 431 23.27 7.17 -12.31
C GLY A 431 22.13 7.53 -11.36
N VAL A 432 21.33 6.56 -10.90
CA VAL A 432 20.31 6.80 -9.87
C VAL A 432 20.99 7.10 -8.54
N ARG A 433 20.63 8.21 -7.90
CA ARG A 433 21.19 8.60 -6.59
C ARG A 433 20.33 8.06 -5.47
N ILE A 434 20.96 7.47 -4.46
CA ILE A 434 20.24 6.84 -3.34
C ILE A 434 20.57 7.57 -2.04
N TYR A 435 19.52 7.91 -1.30
CA TYR A 435 19.57 8.58 0.00
C TYR A 435 18.96 7.67 1.07
N GLU A 436 19.55 7.69 2.26
CA GLU A 436 19.00 7.06 3.46
C GLU A 436 18.59 8.14 4.48
N TYR A 437 17.32 8.15 4.89
CA TYR A 437 16.77 9.14 5.81
C TYR A 437 17.31 8.92 7.23
N THR A 438 18.35 9.67 7.61
CA THR A 438 19.09 9.44 8.86
C THR A 438 18.33 9.70 10.17
N PRO A 439 17.30 10.59 10.25
CA PRO A 439 16.58 10.82 11.49
C PRO A 439 15.75 9.62 11.96
N GLY A 440 15.39 8.70 11.06
CA GLY A 440 14.51 7.59 11.41
C GLY A 440 14.01 6.79 10.23
N PHE A 441 12.71 6.55 10.21
CA PHE A 441 12.03 5.74 9.23
C PHE A 441 11.17 6.62 8.32
N ILE A 442 11.51 6.66 7.03
CA ILE A 442 10.70 7.35 6.03
C ILE A 442 9.65 6.40 5.47
N HIS A 443 8.41 6.61 5.86
CA HIS A 443 7.26 5.87 5.38
C HIS A 443 6.49 6.61 4.28
N ALA A 444 6.81 7.87 3.99
CA ALA A 444 6.19 8.59 2.87
C ALA A 444 6.32 7.81 1.54
N LYS A 445 5.23 7.74 0.77
CA LYS A 445 5.23 7.22 -0.62
C LYS A 445 4.83 8.35 -1.56
N GLN A 446 5.83 9.18 -1.89
CA GLN A 446 5.63 10.35 -2.73
C GLN A 446 6.64 10.40 -3.87
N TRP A 447 6.17 10.91 -4.99
CA TRP A 447 6.92 11.09 -6.22
C TRP A 447 6.72 12.53 -6.68
N VAL A 448 7.76 13.17 -7.19
CA VAL A 448 7.67 14.46 -7.89
C VAL A 448 8.61 14.50 -9.09
N SER A 449 8.11 15.03 -10.21
CA SER A 449 8.85 15.17 -11.46
C SER A 449 8.64 16.55 -12.03
N ASP A 450 9.74 17.18 -12.44
CA ASP A 450 9.78 18.39 -13.29
C ASP A 450 8.96 19.60 -12.79
N GLY A 451 8.65 19.64 -11.49
CA GLY A 451 7.90 20.71 -10.84
C GLY A 451 6.42 20.76 -11.24
N GLU A 452 5.90 19.68 -11.82
CA GLU A 452 4.54 19.66 -12.38
C GLU A 452 3.77 18.37 -12.11
N VAL A 453 4.42 17.21 -12.05
CA VAL A 453 3.77 15.92 -11.77
C VAL A 453 4.10 15.47 -10.36
N SER A 454 3.11 14.97 -9.64
CA SER A 454 3.29 14.36 -8.33
C SER A 454 2.36 13.18 -8.10
N VAL A 455 2.80 12.21 -7.31
CA VAL A 455 1.98 11.10 -6.84
C VAL A 455 2.17 10.95 -5.34
N VAL A 456 1.08 10.93 -4.56
CA VAL A 456 1.11 10.70 -3.11
C VAL A 456 0.03 9.70 -2.74
N GLY A 457 0.34 8.72 -1.90
CA GLY A 457 -0.63 7.73 -1.47
C GLY A 457 -0.06 6.63 -0.59
N THR A 458 -0.63 5.44 -0.71
CA THR A 458 -0.32 4.27 0.12
C THR A 458 0.68 3.30 -0.52
N ILE A 459 0.87 3.43 -1.84
CA ILE A 459 1.57 2.46 -2.70
C ILE A 459 3.09 2.48 -2.48
N ASN A 460 3.64 1.42 -1.87
CA ASN A 460 5.10 1.23 -1.79
C ASN A 460 5.72 0.77 -3.12
N MET A 461 7.05 0.86 -3.22
CA MET A 461 7.81 0.26 -4.32
C MET A 461 8.21 -1.19 -4.01
N ASP A 462 7.22 -2.02 -3.65
CA ASP A 462 7.42 -3.44 -3.37
C ASP A 462 6.37 -4.33 -4.04
N PHE A 463 6.69 -5.62 -4.17
CA PHE A 463 5.80 -6.59 -4.81
C PHE A 463 4.43 -6.69 -4.12
N ARG A 464 4.32 -6.45 -2.82
CA ARG A 464 3.02 -6.54 -2.15
C ARG A 464 2.11 -5.40 -2.56
N SER A 465 2.61 -4.16 -2.48
CA SER A 465 1.84 -2.98 -2.88
C SER A 465 1.52 -2.99 -4.38
N LEU A 466 2.42 -3.50 -5.22
CA LEU A 466 2.22 -3.48 -6.67
C LEU A 466 1.40 -4.67 -7.22
N TYR A 467 1.17 -5.74 -6.44
CA TYR A 467 0.54 -6.97 -6.95
C TYR A 467 -0.47 -7.64 -6.02
N LEU A 468 -0.37 -7.42 -4.70
CA LEU A 468 -1.11 -8.20 -3.70
C LEU A 468 -2.08 -7.34 -2.87
N HIS A 469 -1.77 -6.07 -2.67
CA HIS A 469 -2.56 -5.18 -1.81
C HIS A 469 -3.57 -4.36 -2.60
N PHE A 470 -4.68 -4.06 -1.94
CA PHE A 470 -5.49 -2.92 -2.35
C PHE A 470 -4.75 -1.67 -1.88
N GLU A 471 -4.55 -0.74 -2.79
CA GLU A 471 -3.81 0.50 -2.54
C GLU A 471 -4.54 1.67 -3.18
N ASN A 472 -4.27 2.90 -2.73
CA ASN A 472 -4.80 4.11 -3.33
C ASN A 472 -3.77 5.23 -3.33
N ALA A 473 -3.89 6.13 -4.31
CA ALA A 473 -3.04 7.31 -4.40
C ALA A 473 -3.78 8.42 -5.16
N ALA A 474 -3.20 9.61 -5.16
CA ALA A 474 -3.61 10.70 -6.03
C ALA A 474 -2.46 11.05 -6.97
N TYR A 475 -2.74 11.00 -8.28
CA TYR A 475 -1.88 11.58 -9.30
C TYR A 475 -2.28 13.04 -9.48
N VAL A 476 -1.33 13.95 -9.38
CA VAL A 476 -1.53 15.40 -9.49
C VAL A 476 -0.68 15.93 -10.63
N TYR A 477 -1.30 16.72 -11.52
CA TYR A 477 -0.62 17.58 -12.47
C TYR A 477 -0.89 19.04 -12.11
N GLY A 478 0.10 19.72 -11.55
CA GLY A 478 -0.02 21.11 -11.13
C GLY A 478 1.17 21.60 -10.31
N ARG A 479 1.59 22.84 -10.56
CA ARG A 479 2.86 23.38 -10.05
C ARG A 479 2.89 23.66 -8.56
N GLU A 480 1.75 24.03 -7.96
CA GLU A 480 1.70 24.39 -6.54
C GLU A 480 1.96 23.17 -5.64
N THR A 481 1.18 22.10 -5.81
CA THR A 481 1.40 20.85 -5.08
C THR A 481 2.78 20.25 -5.35
N ALA A 482 3.25 20.31 -6.61
CA ALA A 482 4.59 19.84 -6.94
C ALA A 482 5.69 20.67 -6.28
N ALA A 483 5.49 21.98 -6.09
CA ALA A 483 6.42 22.85 -5.37
C ALA A 483 6.47 22.51 -3.87
N ASP A 484 5.33 22.27 -3.23
CA ASP A 484 5.26 21.87 -1.82
C ASP A 484 6.00 20.54 -1.58
N ILE A 485 5.76 19.55 -2.44
CA ILE A 485 6.43 18.25 -2.38
C ILE A 485 7.93 18.40 -2.69
N LEU A 486 8.31 19.20 -3.67
CA LEU A 486 9.72 19.46 -4.00
C LEU A 486 10.47 20.11 -2.82
N ASN A 487 9.82 21.06 -2.12
CA ASN A 487 10.36 21.67 -0.92
C ASN A 487 10.55 20.64 0.21
N ASP A 488 9.59 19.74 0.40
CA ASP A 488 9.73 18.61 1.33
C ASP A 488 10.92 17.71 0.95
N PHE A 489 11.11 17.39 -0.34
CA PHE A 489 12.28 16.65 -0.80
C PHE A 489 13.60 17.34 -0.49
N TYR A 490 13.70 18.66 -0.68
CA TYR A 490 14.92 19.40 -0.31
C TYR A 490 15.21 19.32 1.19
N ASN A 491 14.18 19.36 2.03
CA ASN A 491 14.33 19.15 3.47
C ASN A 491 14.74 17.71 3.80
N ILE A 492 14.14 16.72 3.14
CA ILE A 492 14.49 15.30 3.29
C ILE A 492 15.95 15.07 2.89
N PHE A 493 16.42 15.59 1.75
CA PHE A 493 17.80 15.43 1.30
C PHE A 493 18.80 16.02 2.28
N ARG A 494 18.53 17.21 2.85
CA ARG A 494 19.40 17.85 3.87
C ARG A 494 19.55 16.99 5.12
N ARG A 495 18.55 16.16 5.43
CA ARG A 495 18.51 15.28 6.60
C ARG A 495 18.90 13.84 6.25
N SER A 496 19.17 13.54 4.98
CA SER A 496 19.51 12.20 4.52
C SER A 496 21.01 12.09 4.24
N GLU A 497 21.54 10.87 4.35
CA GLU A 497 22.88 10.57 3.87
C GLU A 497 22.76 10.06 2.43
N GLU A 498 23.48 10.68 1.49
CA GLU A 498 23.63 10.11 0.16
C GLU A 498 24.60 8.92 0.23
N VAL A 499 24.09 7.73 -0.08
CA VAL A 499 24.87 6.49 -0.02
C VAL A 499 25.32 6.00 -1.39
N THR A 500 25.03 6.75 -2.47
CA THR A 500 25.38 6.43 -3.87
C THR A 500 26.79 5.85 -4.01
N ASP A 501 27.82 6.56 -3.57
CA ASP A 501 29.22 6.13 -3.72
C ASP A 501 29.56 4.84 -2.95
N LYS A 502 28.82 4.54 -1.88
CA LYS A 502 29.01 3.29 -1.12
C LYS A 502 28.56 2.06 -1.91
N TYR A 503 27.73 2.22 -2.95
CA TYR A 503 27.14 1.12 -3.72
C TYR A 503 27.59 1.08 -5.18
N ILE A 504 28.17 2.15 -5.74
CA ILE A 504 28.61 2.21 -7.15
C ILE A 504 29.61 1.11 -7.52
N ASN A 505 30.54 0.80 -6.60
CA ASN A 505 31.61 -0.18 -6.80
C ASN A 505 31.27 -1.57 -6.24
N LYS A 506 30.08 -1.79 -5.65
CA LYS A 506 29.74 -3.09 -5.04
C LYS A 506 29.49 -4.15 -6.10
N PRO A 507 30.14 -5.33 -6.06
CA PRO A 507 30.06 -6.33 -7.12
C PRO A 507 28.61 -6.74 -7.44
N ARG A 508 28.34 -7.04 -8.72
CA ARG A 508 27.04 -7.53 -9.22
C ARG A 508 26.64 -8.87 -8.60
N ILE A 509 27.61 -9.62 -8.10
CA ILE A 509 27.37 -10.92 -7.47
C ILE A 509 26.82 -10.66 -6.07
N LEU A 510 25.51 -10.84 -5.96
CA LEU A 510 24.83 -10.89 -4.68
C LEU A 510 25.41 -12.05 -3.85
N ARG A 511 25.51 -11.84 -2.54
CA ARG A 511 25.81 -12.95 -1.63
C ARG A 511 24.67 -13.96 -1.69
N ILE A 512 24.94 -15.23 -1.44
CA ILE A 512 23.92 -16.29 -1.52
C ILE A 512 22.67 -15.97 -0.68
N GLY A 513 22.85 -15.36 0.49
CA GLY A 513 21.75 -14.89 1.33
C GLY A 513 20.89 -13.82 0.65
N GLN A 514 21.50 -12.87 -0.07
CA GLN A 514 20.76 -11.86 -0.84
C GLN A 514 20.05 -12.48 -2.07
N CYS A 515 20.63 -13.49 -2.71
CA CYS A 515 19.95 -14.24 -3.78
C CYS A 515 18.71 -14.94 -3.26
N ILE A 516 18.82 -15.65 -2.13
CA ILE A 516 17.69 -16.31 -1.47
C ILE A 516 16.63 -15.27 -1.12
N LEU A 517 17.03 -14.14 -0.53
CA LEU A 517 16.12 -13.07 -0.16
C LEU A 517 15.39 -12.48 -1.37
N ARG A 518 16.09 -12.14 -2.46
CA ARG A 518 15.46 -11.62 -3.68
C ARG A 518 14.52 -12.65 -4.31
N LEU A 519 14.87 -13.95 -4.26
CA LEU A 519 13.99 -15.01 -4.76
C LEU A 519 12.67 -15.03 -3.97
N VAL A 520 12.72 -14.91 -2.65
CA VAL A 520 11.50 -14.95 -1.83
C VAL A 520 10.82 -13.60 -1.68
N ALA A 521 11.44 -12.48 -2.08
CA ALA A 521 10.89 -11.13 -1.92
C ALA A 521 9.44 -10.96 -2.44
N PRO A 522 9.03 -11.58 -3.56
CA PRO A 522 7.64 -11.54 -4.04
C PRO A 522 6.62 -12.22 -3.09
N LEU A 523 7.10 -13.00 -2.11
CA LEU A 523 6.29 -13.64 -1.08
C LEU A 523 6.19 -12.81 0.21
N PHE A 524 7.03 -11.79 0.37
CA PHE A 524 7.18 -11.03 1.62
C PHE A 524 6.49 -9.71 1.59
#